data_AF-A0A0R0HHQ0-F1
#
_entry.id   AF-A0A0R0HHQ0-F1
#
_cell.length_a   1.000
_cell.length_b   1.000
_cell.length_c   1.000
_cell.angle_alpha   90.00
_cell.angle_beta   90.00
_cell.angle_gamma   90.00
#
_symmetry.space_group_name_H-M   'P 1'
#
loop_
_entity.id
_entity.type
_entity.pdbx_description
1 polymer ?
#
loop_
_entity_poly.entity_id
_entity_poly.type
_entity_poly.pdbx_seq_one_letter_code
_entity_poly.pdbx_strand_id
1 'polypeptide(L)'
;MEGDGHYRRIEIEARLAKAWYSIIEASKIPNFTPTLQDPDYHKSYLEMEKVFKIFVYEEGEPPLFHNGLNKDIYATEGRFIHEMEKGRYYRTYDPDEAFVYYLPFSVVMLVEYWPTKPVSEKRRSRTRSPLDRREI
;
A
#
# COMPACT_ATOMS: atom_id res chain seq x y z
N MET A 1 -28.03 -12.56 18.05
CA MET A 1 -27.45 -12.56 16.69
C MET A 1 -25.92 -12.52 16.74
N GLU A 2 -25.27 -13.01 17.81
CA GLU A 2 -23.84 -12.80 18.08
C GLU A 2 -22.92 -13.91 17.55
N GLY A 3 -23.50 -15.01 17.06
CA GLY A 3 -22.73 -16.15 16.57
C GLY A 3 -22.11 -15.96 15.18
N ASP A 4 -22.75 -15.17 14.30
CA ASP A 4 -22.38 -15.11 12.88
C ASP A 4 -20.98 -14.50 12.65
N GLY A 5 -20.67 -13.40 13.35
CA GLY A 5 -19.38 -12.72 13.22
C GLY A 5 -18.19 -13.58 13.69
N HIS A 6 -18.39 -14.46 14.68
CA HIS A 6 -17.34 -15.36 15.15
C HIS A 6 -17.01 -16.42 14.10
N TYR A 7 -18.03 -17.02 13.46
CA TYR A 7 -17.83 -17.98 12.37
C TYR A 7 -17.12 -17.35 11.17
N ARG A 8 -17.49 -16.12 10.78
CA ARG A 8 -16.83 -15.40 9.68
C ARG A 8 -15.35 -15.16 9.96
N ARG A 9 -14.99 -14.73 11.17
CA ARG A 9 -13.58 -14.56 11.56
C ARG A 9 -12.78 -15.86 11.47
N ILE A 10 -13.34 -16.97 11.96
CA ILE A 10 -12.69 -18.29 11.85
C ILE A 10 -12.47 -18.67 10.38
N GLU A 11 -13.43 -18.38 9.50
CA GLU A 11 -13.29 -18.68 8.07
C GLU A 11 -12.17 -17.85 7.42
N ILE A 12 -12.10 -16.55 7.71
CA ILE A 12 -11.02 -15.67 7.22
C ILE A 12 -9.66 -16.16 7.72
N GLU A 13 -9.55 -16.50 9.00
CA GLU A 13 -8.32 -17.03 9.59
C GLU A 13 -7.91 -18.37 8.98
N ALA A 14 -8.87 -19.27 8.71
CA ALA A 14 -8.60 -20.53 8.04
C ALA A 14 -8.12 -20.33 6.59
N ARG A 15 -8.73 -19.39 5.87
CA ARG A 15 -8.30 -18.99 4.52
C ARG A 15 -6.89 -18.39 4.55
N LEU A 16 -6.60 -17.55 5.54
CA LEU A 16 -5.27 -16.98 5.76
C LEU A 16 -4.23 -18.08 5.97
N ALA A 17 -4.53 -19.01 6.89
CA ALA A 17 -3.64 -20.11 7.23
C ALA A 17 -3.30 -20.96 6.00
N LYS A 18 -4.29 -21.22 5.14
CA LYS A 18 -4.09 -21.94 3.88
C LYS A 18 -3.17 -21.18 2.92
N ALA A 19 -3.44 -19.90 2.68
CA ALA A 19 -2.61 -19.07 1.79
C ALA A 19 -1.17 -18.94 2.32
N TRP A 20 -1.02 -18.71 3.63
CA TRP A 20 0.27 -18.66 4.31
C TRP A 20 1.04 -19.96 4.16
N TYR A 21 0.37 -21.10 4.36
CA TYR A 21 0.99 -22.41 4.17
C TYR A 21 1.51 -22.58 2.74
N SER A 22 0.73 -22.22 1.72
CA SER A 22 1.16 -22.29 0.31
C SER A 22 2.37 -21.40 0.00
N ILE A 23 2.44 -20.19 0.57
CA ILE A 23 3.58 -19.27 0.39
C ILE A 23 4.84 -19.83 1.07
N ILE A 24 4.71 -20.37 2.27
CA ILE A 24 5.82 -20.97 3.01
C ILE A 24 6.33 -22.23 2.31
N GLU A 25 5.45 -23.10 1.82
CA GLU A 25 5.89 -24.27 1.05
C GLU A 25 6.65 -23.85 -0.22
N ALA A 26 6.18 -22.82 -0.93
CA ALA A 26 6.87 -22.29 -2.10
C ALA A 26 8.22 -21.62 -1.79
N SER A 27 8.47 -21.16 -0.54
CA SER A 27 9.74 -20.55 -0.15
C SER A 27 10.81 -21.56 0.30
N LYS A 28 10.44 -22.82 0.54
CA LYS A 28 11.38 -23.90 0.94
C LYS A 28 12.29 -24.37 -0.20
N ILE A 29 12.04 -23.96 -1.44
CA ILE A 29 12.90 -24.30 -2.57
C ILE A 29 14.33 -23.75 -2.34
N PRO A 30 15.37 -24.60 -2.37
CA PRO A 30 16.75 -24.13 -2.24
C PRO A 30 17.12 -23.28 -3.46
N ASN A 31 17.81 -22.16 -3.20
CA ASN A 31 18.11 -21.09 -4.16
C ASN A 31 16.86 -20.34 -4.63
N PHE A 32 16.25 -19.54 -3.72
CA PHE A 32 15.12 -18.65 -4.00
C PHE A 32 15.51 -17.54 -5.01
N THR A 33 15.71 -17.94 -6.25
CA THR A 33 15.46 -17.13 -7.43
C THR A 33 14.12 -17.61 -7.96
N PRO A 34 12.98 -17.10 -7.44
CA PRO A 34 11.68 -17.37 -8.02
C PRO A 34 11.72 -16.82 -9.44
N THR A 35 12.05 -17.68 -10.40
CA THR A 35 11.76 -17.36 -11.78
C THR A 35 10.24 -17.37 -11.90
N LEU A 36 9.65 -16.48 -12.69
CA LEU A 36 8.20 -16.48 -12.95
C LEU A 36 7.70 -17.85 -13.49
N GLN A 37 8.63 -18.69 -13.97
CA GLN A 37 8.38 -20.03 -14.49
C GLN A 37 8.39 -21.12 -13.41
N ASP A 38 8.72 -20.80 -12.15
CA ASP A 38 8.65 -21.77 -11.06
C ASP A 38 7.17 -22.16 -10.81
N PRO A 39 6.81 -23.44 -10.99
CA PRO A 39 5.43 -23.87 -10.88
C PRO A 39 4.88 -23.75 -9.45
N ASP A 40 5.72 -23.82 -8.43
CA ASP A 40 5.30 -23.73 -7.03
C ASP A 40 5.12 -22.28 -6.61
N TYR A 41 6.00 -21.37 -7.09
CA TYR A 41 5.77 -19.93 -6.96
C TYR A 41 4.45 -19.53 -7.63
N HIS A 42 4.22 -19.96 -8.88
CA HIS A 42 3.00 -19.64 -9.61
C HIS A 42 1.73 -20.12 -8.89
N LYS A 43 1.73 -21.35 -8.34
CA LYS A 43 0.60 -21.86 -7.55
C LYS A 43 0.36 -21.02 -6.29
N SER A 44 1.42 -20.68 -5.55
CA SER A 44 1.30 -19.89 -4.32
C SER A 44 0.76 -18.49 -4.61
N TYR A 45 1.19 -17.90 -5.74
CA TYR A 45 0.69 -16.62 -6.22
C TYR A 45 -0.80 -16.70 -6.57
N LEU A 46 -1.24 -17.68 -7.36
CA LEU A 46 -2.64 -17.86 -7.71
C LEU A 46 -3.55 -18.09 -6.49
N GLU A 47 -3.07 -18.84 -5.49
CA GLU A 47 -3.82 -19.04 -4.24
C GLU A 47 -3.93 -17.72 -3.46
N MET A 48 -2.85 -16.93 -3.44
CA MET A 48 -2.86 -15.59 -2.84
C MET A 48 -3.86 -14.68 -3.57
N GLU A 49 -3.87 -14.62 -4.90
CA GLU A 49 -4.84 -13.80 -5.67
C GLU A 49 -6.30 -14.19 -5.41
N LYS A 50 -6.56 -15.48 -5.21
CA LYS A 50 -7.90 -15.99 -4.92
C LYS A 50 -8.37 -15.59 -3.51
N VAL A 51 -7.49 -15.73 -2.52
CA VAL A 51 -7.82 -15.54 -1.11
C VAL A 51 -7.75 -14.07 -0.70
N PHE A 52 -6.75 -13.35 -1.17
CA PHE A 52 -6.44 -11.98 -0.77
C PHE A 52 -7.45 -11.00 -1.37
N LYS A 53 -8.32 -10.48 -0.50
CA LYS A 53 -9.33 -9.48 -0.84
C LYS A 53 -9.05 -8.19 -0.08
N ILE A 54 -9.17 -7.07 -0.79
CA ILE A 54 -8.95 -5.73 -0.26
C ILE A 54 -10.28 -5.00 -0.27
N PHE A 55 -10.66 -4.46 0.88
CA PHE A 55 -11.76 -3.52 0.98
C PHE A 55 -11.23 -2.12 0.71
N VAL A 56 -11.73 -1.47 -0.34
CA VAL A 56 -11.33 -0.12 -0.71
C VAL A 56 -12.39 0.85 -0.21
N TYR A 57 -12.00 1.81 0.61
CA TYR A 57 -12.90 2.87 1.04
C TYR A 57 -13.35 3.69 -0.16
N GLU A 58 -14.66 3.81 -0.36
CA GLU A 58 -15.25 4.61 -1.46
C GLU A 58 -15.23 6.11 -1.18
N GLU A 59 -15.08 6.48 0.09
CA GLU A 59 -15.04 7.87 0.53
C GLU A 59 -13.74 8.57 0.12
N GLY A 60 -13.83 9.89 -0.10
CA GLY A 60 -12.70 10.75 -0.42
C GLY A 60 -12.93 11.59 -1.67
N GLU A 61 -12.68 12.89 -1.56
CA GLU A 61 -12.84 13.82 -2.69
C GLU A 61 -11.59 13.82 -3.59
N PRO A 62 -11.76 13.75 -4.92
CA PRO A 62 -10.69 14.07 -5.85
C PRO A 62 -10.11 15.48 -5.59
N PRO A 63 -8.81 15.72 -5.84
CA PRO A 63 -7.89 14.84 -6.54
C PRO A 63 -7.01 13.98 -5.61
N LEU A 64 -7.20 14.06 -4.29
CA LEU A 64 -6.40 13.35 -3.28
C LEU A 64 -6.68 11.84 -3.25
N PHE A 65 -7.96 11.50 -3.36
CA PHE A 65 -8.47 10.15 -3.28
C PHE A 65 -8.82 9.62 -4.65
N HIS A 66 -8.75 8.29 -4.79
CA HIS A 66 -9.09 7.54 -5.99
C HIS A 66 -8.34 7.99 -7.26
N ASN A 67 -7.15 8.56 -7.08
CA ASN A 67 -6.32 9.05 -8.17
C ASN A 67 -4.87 8.71 -7.89
N GLY A 68 -4.28 7.91 -8.77
CA GLY A 68 -2.89 7.52 -8.72
C GLY A 68 -2.10 8.09 -9.90
N LEU A 69 -0.91 8.62 -9.64
CA LEU A 69 -0.02 9.04 -10.73
C LEU A 69 0.62 7.83 -11.39
N ASN A 70 0.43 7.69 -12.71
CA ASN A 70 1.06 6.64 -13.50
C ASN A 70 2.44 7.05 -14.05
N LYS A 71 3.18 7.93 -13.35
CA LYS A 71 4.44 8.49 -13.84
C LYS A 71 5.61 8.14 -12.93
N ASP A 72 6.71 7.75 -13.58
CA ASP A 72 8.05 7.60 -12.98
C ASP A 72 8.08 6.68 -11.74
N ILE A 73 8.81 7.06 -10.69
CA ILE A 73 9.02 6.26 -9.47
C ILE A 73 7.74 5.99 -8.66
N TYR A 74 6.65 6.72 -8.93
CA TYR A 74 5.35 6.53 -8.27
C TYR A 74 4.35 5.73 -9.12
N ALA A 75 4.75 5.29 -10.32
CA ALA A 75 3.87 4.55 -11.21
C ALA A 75 3.36 3.23 -10.60
N THR A 76 4.12 2.61 -9.69
CA THR A 76 3.68 1.40 -8.97
C THR A 76 2.48 1.69 -8.06
N GLU A 77 2.51 2.83 -7.34
CA GLU A 77 1.39 3.28 -6.51
C GLU A 77 0.17 3.58 -7.40
N GLY A 78 0.38 4.31 -8.50
CA GLY A 78 -0.71 4.63 -9.42
C GLY A 78 -1.34 3.40 -10.05
N ARG A 79 -0.51 2.42 -10.44
CA ARG A 79 -0.98 1.14 -10.98
C ARG A 79 -1.73 0.32 -9.93
N PHE A 80 -1.28 0.34 -8.68
CA PHE A 80 -1.97 -0.35 -7.59
C PHE A 80 -3.36 0.22 -7.36
N ILE A 81 -3.48 1.55 -7.21
CA ILE A 81 -4.76 2.25 -7.06
C ILE A 81 -5.69 1.93 -8.24
N HIS A 82 -5.16 1.99 -9.46
CA HIS A 82 -5.91 1.68 -10.68
C HIS A 82 -6.47 0.25 -10.71
N GLU A 83 -5.65 -0.72 -10.32
CA GLU A 83 -6.06 -2.13 -10.29
C GLU A 83 -7.11 -2.38 -9.21
N MET A 84 -7.04 -1.66 -8.08
CA MET A 84 -8.07 -1.75 -7.04
C MET A 84 -9.39 -1.07 -7.44
N GLU A 85 -9.35 0.02 -8.20
CA GLU A 85 -10.54 0.73 -8.65
C GLU A 85 -11.27 0.04 -9.80
N LYS A 86 -10.52 -0.40 -10.82
CA LYS A 86 -11.09 -1.03 -12.01
C LYS A 86 -11.20 -2.54 -11.90
N GLY A 87 -10.24 -3.16 -11.22
CA GLY A 87 -10.14 -4.60 -11.09
C GLY A 87 -11.12 -5.15 -10.07
N ARG A 88 -11.82 -6.22 -10.44
CA ARG A 88 -12.69 -6.99 -9.51
C ARG A 88 -11.97 -8.20 -8.93
N TYR A 89 -10.70 -8.42 -9.28
CA TYR A 89 -9.95 -9.59 -8.86
C TYR A 89 -9.55 -9.50 -7.38
N TYR A 90 -9.07 -8.33 -6.95
CA TYR A 90 -8.61 -8.12 -5.57
C TYR A 90 -9.60 -7.33 -4.71
N ARG A 91 -10.37 -6.40 -5.30
CA ARG A 91 -11.35 -5.61 -4.55
C ARG A 91 -12.54 -6.46 -4.09
N THR A 92 -12.93 -6.30 -2.83
CA THR A 92 -14.22 -6.76 -2.30
C THR A 92 -15.03 -5.58 -1.76
N TYR A 93 -16.35 -5.69 -1.82
CA TYR A 93 -17.30 -4.76 -1.21
C TYR A 93 -17.81 -5.24 0.14
N ASP A 94 -17.54 -6.50 0.49
CA ASP A 94 -17.86 -7.04 1.79
C ASP A 94 -16.66 -6.86 2.73
N PRO A 95 -16.75 -6.01 3.78
CA PRO A 95 -15.69 -5.85 4.76
C PRO A 95 -15.37 -7.15 5.51
N ASP A 96 -16.33 -8.09 5.61
CA ASP A 96 -16.10 -9.38 6.27
C ASP A 96 -15.32 -10.37 5.40
N GLU A 97 -15.24 -10.17 4.09
CA GLU A 97 -14.38 -11.00 3.23
C GLU A 97 -12.96 -10.42 3.09
N ALA A 98 -12.77 -9.17 3.53
CA ALA A 98 -11.54 -8.44 3.30
C ALA A 98 -10.45 -8.82 4.31
N PHE A 99 -9.25 -9.03 3.78
CA PHE A 99 -8.04 -9.21 4.59
C PHE A 99 -7.39 -7.89 4.97
N VAL A 100 -7.49 -6.90 4.08
CA VAL A 100 -6.87 -5.59 4.25
C VAL A 100 -7.89 -4.52 3.89
N TYR A 101 -7.90 -3.47 4.71
CA TYR A 101 -8.64 -2.25 4.43
C TYR A 101 -7.67 -1.23 3.84
N TYR A 102 -8.01 -0.72 2.66
CA TYR A 102 -7.17 0.19 1.90
C TYR A 102 -7.88 1.52 1.68
N LEU A 103 -7.21 2.62 2.05
CA LEU A 103 -7.65 3.98 1.77
C LEU A 103 -6.92 4.47 0.51
N PRO A 104 -7.62 4.76 -0.60
CA PRO A 104 -7.00 5.03 -1.89
C PRO A 104 -6.55 6.49 -2.02
N PHE A 105 -5.63 6.95 -1.16
CA PHE A 105 -5.00 8.26 -1.32
C PHE A 105 -3.59 8.13 -1.88
N SER A 106 -3.19 9.08 -2.71
CA SER A 106 -1.83 9.12 -3.25
C SER A 106 -0.90 9.98 -2.39
N VAL A 107 0.30 9.47 -2.09
CA VAL A 107 1.32 10.23 -1.36
C VAL A 107 1.79 11.42 -2.18
N VAL A 108 1.88 11.26 -3.50
CA VAL A 108 2.26 12.37 -4.39
C VAL A 108 1.18 13.46 -4.38
N MET A 109 -0.09 13.06 -4.45
CA MET A 109 -1.20 14.01 -4.37
C MET A 109 -1.25 14.70 -3.01
N LEU A 110 -0.88 14.01 -1.93
CA LEU A 110 -0.77 14.62 -0.59
C LEU A 110 0.31 15.70 -0.57
N VAL A 111 1.48 15.46 -1.15
CA VAL A 111 2.58 16.44 -1.21
C VAL A 111 2.22 17.64 -2.09
N GLU A 112 1.57 17.41 -3.24
CA GLU A 112 1.15 18.49 -4.14
C GLU A 112 0.02 19.33 -3.55
N TYR A 113 -0.99 18.68 -2.94
CA TYR A 113 -2.14 19.37 -2.38
C TYR A 113 -1.84 20.02 -1.05
N TRP A 114 -0.94 19.45 -0.23
CA TRP A 114 -0.47 20.11 0.97
C TRP A 114 0.36 21.32 0.55
N PRO A 115 -0.17 22.55 0.67
CA PRO A 115 0.59 23.72 0.33
C PRO A 115 1.64 23.80 1.44
N THR A 116 2.87 23.38 1.15
CA THR A 116 3.99 23.85 1.93
C THR A 116 3.93 25.37 1.80
N LYS A 117 3.34 26.03 2.81
CA LYS A 117 3.48 27.47 3.00
C LYS A 117 4.97 27.71 2.74
N PRO A 118 5.36 28.62 1.81
CA PRO A 118 6.77 28.89 1.62
C PRO A 118 7.30 29.15 3.02
N VAL A 119 8.27 28.33 3.46
CA VAL A 119 8.90 28.49 4.76
C VAL A 119 9.21 29.97 4.81
N SER A 120 8.49 30.71 5.66
CA SER A 120 8.59 32.15 5.67
C SER A 120 10.07 32.45 5.76
N GLU A 121 10.63 33.09 4.72
CA GLU A 121 12.04 33.39 4.55
C GLU A 121 12.45 34.34 5.69
N LYS A 122 12.60 33.77 6.89
CA LYS A 122 13.00 34.41 8.13
C LYS A 122 14.29 33.74 8.60
N ARG A 123 15.23 33.57 7.67
CA ARG A 123 16.63 33.81 8.00
C ARG A 123 16.88 35.30 7.79
N ARG A 124 16.22 36.15 8.58
CA ARG A 124 16.90 36.84 9.69
C ARG A 124 18.35 37.13 9.30
N SER A 125 18.53 38.33 8.77
CA SER A 125 19.67 39.19 9.05
C SER A 125 20.17 39.02 10.49
N ARG A 126 20.99 37.99 10.73
CA ARG A 126 21.91 37.96 11.87
C ARG A 126 23.21 38.55 11.35
N THR A 127 23.25 39.88 11.47
CA THR A 127 24.46 40.65 11.76
C THR A 127 25.67 39.76 12.05
N ARG A 128 26.68 39.80 11.17
CA ARG A 128 28.00 39.23 11.43
C ARG A 128 28.49 39.82 12.77
N SER A 129 28.66 38.98 13.79
CA SER A 129 29.27 39.44 15.04
C SER A 129 30.73 39.83 14.75
N PRO A 130 31.21 41.01 15.17
CA PRO A 130 32.57 41.48 14.88
C PRO A 130 33.72 40.65 15.47
N LEU A 131 33.46 39.51 16.12
CA LEU A 131 34.48 38.66 16.73
C LEU A 131 35.17 37.71 15.75
N ASP A 132 34.60 37.47 14.56
CA ASP A 132 35.24 36.66 13.52
C ASP A 132 36.30 37.45 12.71
N ARG A 133 36.95 38.44 13.34
CA ARG A 133 38.01 39.24 12.70
C ARG A 133 39.28 39.33 13.52
N ARG A 134 39.55 38.33 14.37
CA ARG A 134 40.81 38.18 15.10
C ARG A 134 41.10 36.70 15.33
N GLU A 135 41.97 36.11 14.52
CA GLU A 135 43.17 35.40 15.01
C GLU A 135 44.08 35.05 13.82
N ILE A 136 45.21 35.77 13.83
CA ILE A 136 46.56 35.48 13.27
C ILE A 136 46.68 35.30 11.75
#